data_AF-A0A1M3CS28-F1
#
_entry.id   AF-A0A1M3CS28-F1
#
_cell.length_a   1.000
_cell.length_b   1.000
_cell.length_c   1.000
_cell.angle_alpha   90.00
_cell.angle_beta   90.00
_cell.angle_gamma   90.00
#
_symmetry.space_group_name_H-M   'P 1'
#
loop_
_entity.id
_entity.type
_entity.pdbx_description
1 polymer ?
#
loop_
_entity_poly.entity_id
_entity_poly.type
_entity_poly.pdbx_seq_one_letter_code
_entity_poly.pdbx_strand_id
1 'polypeptide(L)'
;MSETILSFDPQLTPKRQIIHLLTLILAGALCAIALTFLTLYYYNPEAHYVVKNALLSPQTLELMKKPLPGKRESRNSEHLYFTYQDPISKKNLSNPVKLDVYQKFYQLISEDQSLNHLPPDLPRSFDQRPAASLILNVAKNHEDDQKFQEIQFLPQGDYYRVQLREAQTTRWIYFYHAHIYDKAMDLLRGEAI
;
A
#
# COMPACT_ATOMS: atom_id res chain seq x y z
N MET A 1 -42.38 21.83 26.47
CA MET A 1 -41.07 21.23 26.79
C MET A 1 -41.25 20.47 28.09
N SER A 2 -41.37 19.14 28.02
CA SER A 2 -41.55 18.29 29.20
C SER A 2 -40.19 17.73 29.60
N GLU A 3 -39.72 18.13 30.77
CA GLU A 3 -38.55 17.53 31.43
C GLU A 3 -38.95 16.18 32.02
N THR A 4 -38.49 15.09 31.39
CA THR A 4 -38.64 13.74 31.95
C THR A 4 -37.61 13.58 33.07
N ILE A 5 -38.01 13.93 34.29
CA ILE A 5 -37.26 13.65 35.51
C ILE A 5 -37.28 12.13 35.72
N LEU A 6 -36.11 11.50 35.68
CA LEU A 6 -35.90 10.11 36.11
C LEU A 6 -36.26 10.01 37.60
N SER A 7 -37.50 9.65 37.90
CA SER A 7 -37.96 9.35 39.25
C SER A 7 -37.23 8.10 39.77
N PHE A 8 -36.35 8.28 40.74
CA PHE A 8 -35.78 7.17 41.51
C PHE A 8 -36.89 6.55 42.37
N ASP A 9 -37.25 5.31 42.06
CA ASP A 9 -38.28 4.54 42.77
C ASP A 9 -37.78 4.15 44.18
N PRO A 10 -38.37 4.67 45.27
CA PRO A 10 -37.81 4.57 46.62
C PRO A 10 -38.03 3.21 47.32
N GLN A 11 -38.55 2.18 46.62
CA GLN A 11 -38.85 0.87 47.22
C GLN A 11 -37.94 -0.29 46.77
N LEU A 12 -36.80 -0.01 46.14
CA LEU A 12 -35.83 -1.05 45.78
C LEU A 12 -34.89 -1.35 46.95
N THR A 13 -34.95 -2.58 47.47
CA THR A 13 -33.97 -3.07 48.46
C THR A 13 -32.54 -2.92 47.91
N PRO A 14 -31.54 -2.63 48.76
CA PRO A 14 -30.16 -2.34 48.30
C PRO A 14 -29.58 -3.46 47.41
N LYS A 15 -29.98 -4.71 47.64
CA LYS A 15 -29.63 -5.85 46.77
C LYS A 15 -30.16 -5.71 45.35
N ARG A 16 -31.41 -5.26 45.16
CA ARG A 16 -32.00 -5.05 43.83
C ARG A 16 -31.35 -3.87 43.10
N GLN A 17 -31.01 -2.80 43.81
CA GLN A 17 -30.29 -1.67 43.23
C GLN A 17 -28.92 -2.10 42.67
N ILE A 18 -28.17 -2.92 43.43
CA ILE A 18 -26.88 -3.49 42.98
C ILE A 18 -27.07 -4.38 41.75
N ILE A 19 -28.09 -5.25 41.73
CA ILE A 19 -28.39 -6.11 40.58
C ILE A 19 -28.74 -5.29 39.35
N HIS A 20 -29.58 -4.24 39.48
CA HIS A 20 -29.95 -3.37 38.38
C HIS A 20 -28.73 -2.63 37.81
N LEU A 21 -27.86 -2.12 38.69
CA LEU A 21 -26.63 -1.46 38.29
C LEU A 21 -25.67 -2.42 37.56
N LEU A 22 -25.49 -3.63 38.07
CA LEU A 22 -24.71 -4.68 37.39
C LEU A 22 -25.30 -5.07 36.04
N THR A 23 -26.63 -5.17 35.95
CA THR A 23 -27.32 -5.50 34.70
C THR A 23 -27.14 -4.39 33.67
N LEU A 24 -27.21 -3.13 34.08
CA LEU A 24 -26.96 -1.98 33.21
C LEU A 24 -25.53 -1.97 32.67
N ILE A 25 -24.54 -2.24 33.54
CA ILE A 25 -23.13 -2.32 33.15
C ILE A 25 -22.93 -3.46 32.15
N LEU A 26 -23.48 -4.64 32.42
CA LEU A 26 -23.38 -5.81 31.54
C LEU A 26 -24.04 -5.54 30.18
N ALA A 27 -25.23 -4.94 30.17
CA ALA A 27 -25.93 -4.57 28.94
C ALA A 27 -25.13 -3.54 28.13
N GLY A 28 -24.53 -2.54 28.79
CA GLY A 28 -23.64 -1.57 28.14
C GLY A 28 -22.40 -2.23 27.53
N ALA A 29 -21.75 -3.14 28.25
CA ALA A 29 -20.60 -3.89 27.75
C ALA A 29 -20.96 -4.76 26.54
N LEU A 30 -22.07 -5.49 26.60
CA LEU A 30 -22.55 -6.31 25.48
C LEU A 30 -22.89 -5.46 24.26
N CYS A 31 -23.51 -4.30 24.46
CA CYS A 31 -23.80 -3.35 23.37
C CYS A 31 -22.51 -2.83 22.71
N ALA A 32 -21.51 -2.46 23.50
CA ALA A 32 -20.21 -2.02 22.98
C ALA A 32 -19.49 -3.13 22.20
N ILE A 33 -19.53 -4.38 22.69
CA ILE A 33 -18.95 -5.53 22.00
C ILE A 33 -19.70 -5.79 20.68
N ALA A 34 -21.03 -5.78 20.70
CA ALA A 34 -21.85 -5.99 19.51
C ALA A 34 -21.60 -4.90 18.44
N LEU A 35 -21.54 -3.63 18.85
CA LEU A 35 -21.17 -2.52 17.96
C LEU A 35 -19.77 -2.70 17.39
N THR A 36 -18.81 -3.11 18.21
CA THR A 36 -17.44 -3.37 17.77
C THR A 36 -17.41 -4.45 16.68
N PHE A 37 -18.04 -5.60 16.91
CA PHE A 37 -18.13 -6.67 15.92
C PHE A 37 -18.90 -6.26 14.67
N LEU A 38 -19.99 -5.51 14.82
CA LEU A 38 -20.76 -5.00 13.69
C LEU A 38 -19.90 -4.06 12.83
N THR A 39 -19.15 -3.14 13.46
CA THR A 39 -18.24 -2.27 12.73
C THR A 39 -17.11 -3.04 12.04
N LEU A 40 -16.52 -4.04 12.70
CA LEU A 40 -15.50 -4.91 12.08
C LEU A 40 -16.05 -5.73 10.90
N TYR A 41 -17.29 -6.20 11.00
CA TYR A 41 -17.93 -6.99 9.95
C TYR A 41 -18.35 -6.12 8.75
N TYR A 42 -18.99 -4.98 9.01
CA TYR A 42 -19.48 -4.08 7.95
C TYR A 42 -18.38 -3.24 7.32
N TYR A 43 -17.48 -2.70 8.14
CA TYR A 43 -16.32 -1.94 7.69
C TYR A 43 -15.08 -2.83 7.63
N ASN A 44 -15.24 -4.11 7.28
CA ASN A 44 -14.11 -5.01 7.06
C ASN A 44 -13.06 -4.21 6.27
N PRO A 45 -11.91 -3.89 6.86
CA PRO A 45 -10.95 -3.00 6.25
C PRO A 45 -10.24 -3.78 5.15
N GLU A 46 -10.96 -4.11 4.09
CA GLU A 46 -10.37 -4.29 2.78
C GLU A 46 -9.68 -2.97 2.50
N ALA A 47 -8.41 -2.93 2.85
CA ALA A 47 -7.60 -1.74 2.72
C ALA A 47 -7.54 -1.41 1.23
N HIS A 48 -8.41 -0.49 0.80
CA HIS A 48 -8.41 0.03 -0.55
C HIS A 48 -7.21 0.96 -0.66
N TYR A 49 -6.19 0.50 -1.36
CA TYR A 49 -5.05 1.34 -1.67
C TYR A 49 -5.29 1.96 -3.03
N VAL A 50 -5.18 3.28 -3.08
CA VAL A 50 -4.98 3.99 -4.34
C VAL A 50 -3.47 4.05 -4.56
N VAL A 51 -3.01 3.75 -5.78
CA VAL A 51 -1.58 3.67 -6.11
C VAL A 51 -0.80 4.91 -5.68
N LYS A 52 -1.36 6.12 -5.84
CA LYS A 52 -0.71 7.36 -5.43
C LYS A 52 -0.29 7.40 -3.96
N ASN A 53 -0.97 6.61 -3.11
CA ASN A 53 -0.67 6.47 -1.69
C ASN A 53 0.27 5.28 -1.39
N ALA A 54 0.41 4.35 -2.33
CA ALA A 54 1.29 3.19 -2.21
C ALA A 54 2.68 3.46 -2.82
N LEU A 55 2.79 4.34 -3.82
CA LEU A 55 4.03 4.71 -4.48
C LEU A 55 4.60 6.03 -3.98
N LEU A 56 5.93 6.16 -4.06
CA LEU A 56 6.58 7.44 -3.83
C LEU A 56 6.22 8.43 -4.94
N SER A 57 5.74 9.62 -4.53
CA SER A 57 5.46 10.66 -5.51
C SER A 57 6.75 11.16 -6.18
N PRO A 58 6.72 11.60 -7.45
CA PRO A 58 7.87 12.20 -8.12
C PRO A 58 8.44 13.40 -7.33
N GLN A 59 7.58 14.18 -6.67
CA GLN A 59 7.99 15.30 -5.83
C GLN A 59 8.76 14.82 -4.60
N THR A 60 8.33 13.72 -3.97
CA THR A 60 9.04 13.13 -2.83
C THR A 60 10.43 12.63 -3.23
N LEU A 61 10.54 11.95 -4.37
CA LEU A 61 11.84 11.51 -4.92
C LEU A 61 12.77 12.69 -5.22
N GLU A 62 12.23 13.77 -5.78
CA GLU A 62 13.03 14.98 -6.04
C GLU A 62 13.55 15.61 -4.74
N LEU A 63 12.73 15.63 -3.68
CA LEU A 63 13.13 16.12 -2.36
C LEU A 63 14.21 15.23 -1.73
N MET A 64 14.12 13.91 -1.91
CA MET A 64 15.09 12.96 -1.37
C MET A 64 16.48 13.09 -2.02
N LYS A 65 16.56 13.57 -3.27
CA LYS A 65 17.83 13.89 -3.94
C LYS A 65 18.56 15.09 -3.32
N LYS A 66 17.85 15.97 -2.59
CA LYS A 66 18.44 17.17 -1.99
C LYS A 66 19.08 16.83 -0.65
N PRO A 67 20.30 17.33 -0.36
CA PRO A 67 20.91 17.13 0.95
C PRO A 67 20.05 17.82 2.02
N LEU A 68 19.79 17.11 3.12
CA LEU A 68 19.09 17.67 4.27
C LEU A 68 19.90 18.85 4.85
N PRO A 69 19.27 20.01 5.10
CA PRO A 69 19.97 21.17 5.66
C PRO A 69 20.57 20.82 7.03
N GLY A 70 21.88 21.00 7.18
CA GLY A 70 22.60 20.79 8.44
C GLY A 70 23.30 19.44 8.62
N LYS A 71 23.18 18.48 7.69
CA LYS A 71 23.99 17.24 7.70
C LYS A 71 25.00 17.27 6.55
N ARG A 72 26.30 17.32 6.87
CA ARG A 72 27.39 17.38 5.87
C ARG A 72 27.65 16.06 5.15
N GLU A 73 27.21 14.92 5.66
CA GLU A 73 27.56 13.63 5.07
C GLU A 73 26.41 12.63 5.20
N SER A 74 25.57 12.58 4.17
CA SER A 74 24.94 11.35 3.69
C SER A 74 24.10 11.78 2.47
N ARG A 75 24.75 11.81 1.32
CA ARG A 75 24.05 11.94 0.04
C ARG A 75 23.48 10.55 -0.25
N ASN A 76 22.27 10.27 0.24
CA ASN A 76 21.54 9.10 -0.24
C ASN A 76 21.31 9.36 -1.74
N SER A 77 22.04 8.64 -2.57
CA SER A 77 21.83 8.66 -4.01
C SER A 77 20.71 7.69 -4.32
N GLU A 78 19.64 8.21 -4.90
CA GLU A 78 18.49 7.41 -5.29
C GLU A 78 18.63 7.04 -6.76
N HIS A 79 18.48 5.76 -7.02
CA HIS A 79 18.54 5.23 -8.37
C HIS A 79 17.25 4.46 -8.64
N LEU A 80 16.49 4.92 -9.63
CA LEU A 80 15.39 4.18 -10.20
C LEU A 80 15.95 3.29 -11.30
N TYR A 81 15.68 1.99 -11.19
CA TYR A 81 16.07 1.01 -12.20
C TYR A 81 14.84 0.26 -12.67
N PHE A 82 14.71 0.14 -13.98
CA PHE A 82 13.74 -0.77 -14.59
C PHE A 82 14.48 -2.02 -15.04
N THR A 83 14.13 -3.14 -14.42
CA THR A 83 14.69 -4.46 -14.72
C THR A 83 13.68 -5.26 -15.51
N TYR A 84 14.08 -5.85 -16.63
CA TYR A 84 13.22 -6.71 -17.44
C TYR A 84 14.05 -7.83 -18.06
N GLN A 85 13.39 -8.93 -18.41
CA GLN A 85 14.06 -10.02 -19.10
C GLN A 85 14.06 -9.75 -20.62
N ASP A 86 15.24 -9.74 -21.23
CA ASP A 86 15.36 -9.64 -22.68
C ASP A 86 14.76 -10.90 -23.36
N PRO A 87 13.78 -10.76 -24.26
CA PRO A 87 13.15 -11.90 -24.92
C PRO A 87 14.14 -12.76 -25.72
N ILE A 88 15.22 -12.14 -26.26
CA ILE A 88 16.22 -12.78 -27.12
C ILE A 88 17.29 -13.46 -26.26
N SER A 89 18.00 -12.69 -25.43
CA SER A 89 19.13 -13.23 -24.66
C SER A 89 18.74 -13.97 -23.39
N LYS A 90 17.46 -13.86 -22.96
CA LYS A 90 16.93 -14.35 -21.67
C LYS A 90 17.67 -13.81 -20.44
N LYS A 91 18.54 -12.81 -20.60
CA LYS A 91 19.24 -12.14 -19.50
C LYS A 91 18.37 -11.02 -18.94
N ASN A 92 18.55 -10.75 -17.65
CA ASN A 92 17.96 -9.57 -17.03
C ASN A 92 18.76 -8.35 -17.44
N LEU A 93 18.10 -7.40 -18.07
CA LEU A 93 18.64 -6.07 -18.36
C LEU A 93 18.09 -5.10 -17.32
N SER A 94 18.95 -4.19 -16.84
CA SER A 94 18.56 -3.16 -15.88
C SER A 94 18.94 -1.80 -16.46
N ASN A 95 17.94 -0.96 -16.68
CA ASN A 95 18.11 0.38 -17.25
C ASN A 95 17.80 1.43 -16.19
N PRO A 96 18.64 2.47 -16.03
CA PRO A 96 18.31 3.59 -15.16
C PRO A 96 17.11 4.37 -15.73
N VAL A 97 16.14 4.68 -14.88
CA VAL A 97 14.94 5.44 -15.23
C VAL A 97 15.10 6.89 -14.80
N LYS A 98 14.91 7.82 -15.74
CA LYS A 98 14.93 9.25 -15.44
C LYS A 98 13.65 9.67 -14.70
N LEU A 99 13.75 10.75 -13.91
CA LEU A 99 12.64 11.21 -13.07
C LEU A 99 11.41 11.65 -13.89
N ASP A 100 11.61 12.28 -15.03
CA ASP A 100 10.55 12.70 -15.96
C ASP A 100 9.79 11.52 -16.55
N VAL A 101 10.52 10.44 -16.89
CA VAL A 101 9.92 9.18 -17.35
C VAL A 101 9.12 8.52 -16.22
N TYR A 102 9.70 8.47 -15.01
CA TYR A 102 8.99 7.98 -13.83
C TYR A 102 7.74 8.78 -13.53
N GLN A 103 7.78 10.11 -13.69
CA GLN A 103 6.61 10.97 -13.47
C GLN A 103 5.47 10.63 -14.43
N LYS A 104 5.76 10.37 -15.72
CA LYS A 104 4.76 9.92 -16.69
C LYS A 104 4.16 8.57 -16.29
N PHE A 105 5.00 7.63 -15.89
CA PHE A 105 4.55 6.33 -15.40
C PHE A 105 3.69 6.47 -14.13
N TYR A 106 4.10 7.30 -13.17
CA TYR A 106 3.33 7.55 -11.95
C TYR A 106 1.95 8.11 -12.28
N GLN A 107 1.86 9.09 -13.18
CA GLN A 107 0.58 9.67 -13.62
C GLN A 107 -0.31 8.65 -14.34
N LEU A 108 0.27 7.69 -15.07
CA LEU A 108 -0.49 6.66 -15.76
C LEU A 108 -1.30 5.78 -14.78
N ILE A 109 -0.71 5.44 -13.63
CA ILE A 109 -1.29 4.48 -12.69
C ILE A 109 -1.77 5.12 -11.37
N SER A 110 -1.62 6.43 -11.19
CA SER A 110 -1.80 7.08 -9.87
C SER A 110 -3.21 6.92 -9.30
N GLU A 111 -4.21 6.80 -10.15
CA GLU A 111 -5.62 6.67 -9.77
C GLU A 111 -6.10 5.22 -9.73
N ASP A 112 -5.25 4.25 -10.07
CA ASP A 112 -5.63 2.84 -10.01
C ASP A 112 -5.89 2.43 -8.55
N GLN A 113 -6.89 1.58 -8.39
CA GLN A 113 -7.33 1.05 -7.10
C GLN A 113 -6.88 -0.39 -6.94
N SER A 114 -6.53 -0.76 -5.72
CA SER A 114 -6.17 -2.13 -5.39
C SER A 114 -7.33 -3.08 -5.60
N LEU A 115 -7.05 -4.29 -6.05
CA LEU A 115 -8.05 -5.34 -6.20
C LEU A 115 -8.54 -5.82 -4.83
N ASN A 116 -9.86 -5.78 -4.63
CA ASN A 116 -10.52 -6.29 -3.43
C ASN A 116 -10.54 -7.82 -3.40
N HIS A 117 -10.73 -8.42 -4.58
CA HIS A 117 -10.75 -9.85 -4.76
C HIS A 117 -9.71 -10.23 -5.79
N LEU A 118 -8.74 -11.03 -5.35
CA LEU A 118 -7.68 -11.53 -6.20
C LEU A 118 -8.20 -12.75 -6.97
N PRO A 119 -7.98 -12.83 -8.30
CA PRO A 119 -8.13 -14.08 -9.02
C PRO A 119 -7.27 -15.16 -8.32
N PRO A 120 -7.78 -16.41 -8.14
CA PRO A 120 -7.13 -17.43 -7.31
C PRO A 120 -5.66 -17.71 -7.66
N ASP A 121 -5.33 -17.62 -8.95
CA ASP A 121 -3.98 -17.92 -9.45
C ASP A 121 -3.10 -16.68 -9.60
N LEU A 122 -3.65 -15.48 -9.44
CA LEU A 122 -2.90 -14.23 -9.66
C LEU A 122 -1.64 -14.13 -8.79
N PRO A 123 -1.67 -14.39 -7.47
CA PRO A 123 -0.47 -14.33 -6.65
C PRO A 123 0.63 -15.29 -7.13
N ARG A 124 0.25 -16.52 -7.49
CA ARG A 124 1.19 -17.56 -7.95
C ARG A 124 1.83 -17.20 -9.28
N SER A 125 1.12 -16.47 -10.15
CA SER A 125 1.67 -16.00 -11.43
C SER A 125 2.88 -15.08 -11.24
N PHE A 126 2.94 -14.32 -10.13
CA PHE A 126 4.11 -13.49 -9.84
C PHE A 126 5.26 -14.24 -9.16
N ASP A 127 5.01 -15.43 -8.61
CA ASP A 127 6.05 -16.26 -7.99
C ASP A 127 6.93 -16.94 -9.06
N GLN A 128 6.42 -17.10 -10.28
CA GLN A 128 7.11 -17.74 -11.42
C GLN A 128 8.15 -16.84 -12.13
N ARG A 129 8.70 -15.86 -11.40
CA ARG A 129 9.48 -14.68 -11.84
C ARG A 129 8.62 -13.64 -12.58
N PRO A 130 8.66 -12.37 -12.15
CA PRO A 130 8.01 -11.29 -12.88
C PRO A 130 8.72 -11.03 -14.21
N ALA A 131 7.96 -10.63 -15.23
CA ALA A 131 8.51 -10.33 -16.55
C ALA A 131 9.32 -9.02 -16.57
N ALA A 132 8.89 -8.07 -15.74
CA ALA A 132 9.59 -6.82 -15.50
C ALA A 132 9.32 -6.33 -14.06
N SER A 133 10.27 -5.58 -13.53
CA SER A 133 10.18 -4.89 -12.24
C SER A 133 10.70 -3.46 -12.35
N LEU A 134 9.95 -2.50 -11.82
CA LEU A 134 10.48 -1.16 -11.52
C LEU A 134 10.94 -1.14 -10.06
N ILE A 135 12.22 -0.87 -9.86
CA ILE A 135 12.87 -0.94 -8.55
C ILE A 135 13.44 0.44 -8.21
N LEU A 136 13.04 0.98 -7.07
CA LEU A 136 13.70 2.13 -6.47
C LEU A 136 14.70 1.65 -5.43
N ASN A 137 15.97 1.99 -5.64
CA ASN A 137 17.03 1.79 -4.66
C ASN A 137 17.40 3.12 -4.01
N VAL A 138 17.67 3.06 -2.72
CA VAL A 138 18.25 4.18 -1.96
C VAL A 138 19.61 3.73 -1.47
N ALA A 139 20.66 4.41 -1.92
CA ALA A 139 22.02 4.13 -1.46
C ALA A 139 22.12 4.47 0.03
N LYS A 140 22.55 3.50 0.83
CA LYS A 140 22.83 3.70 2.25
C LYS A 140 24.33 3.59 2.44
N ASN A 141 25.02 4.73 2.54
CA ASN A 141 26.46 4.86 2.79
C ASN A 141 27.36 3.82 2.09
N HIS A 142 27.86 4.23 0.92
CA HIS A 142 29.01 3.71 0.18
C HIS A 142 29.06 2.26 -0.32
N GLU A 143 28.31 1.27 0.18
CA GLU A 143 28.46 -0.11 -0.35
C GLU A 143 27.19 -0.94 -0.56
N ASP A 144 26.02 -0.58 -0.02
CA ASP A 144 24.79 -1.36 -0.25
C ASP A 144 23.61 -0.48 -0.71
N ASP A 145 23.15 -0.74 -1.94
CA ASP A 145 21.88 -0.24 -2.46
C ASP A 145 20.74 -1.00 -1.77
N GLN A 146 20.00 -0.33 -0.89
CA GLN A 146 18.84 -0.93 -0.27
C GLN A 146 17.61 -0.72 -1.18
N LYS A 147 16.99 -1.83 -1.60
CA LYS A 147 15.69 -1.81 -2.28
C LYS A 147 14.65 -1.13 -1.40
N PHE A 148 14.15 0.02 -1.85
CA PHE A 148 13.19 0.83 -1.12
C PHE A 148 11.75 0.49 -1.52
N GLN A 149 11.52 0.30 -2.81
CA GLN A 149 10.21 -0.02 -3.36
C GLN A 149 10.36 -0.84 -4.65
N GLU A 150 9.44 -1.77 -4.86
CA GLU A 150 9.37 -2.58 -6.07
C GLU A 150 7.95 -2.62 -6.61
N ILE A 151 7.84 -2.50 -7.93
CA ILE A 151 6.63 -2.75 -8.69
C ILE A 151 6.95 -3.89 -9.65
N GLN A 152 6.10 -4.92 -9.69
CA GLN A 152 6.28 -6.07 -10.56
C GLN A 152 5.12 -6.16 -11.54
N PHE A 153 5.42 -6.51 -12.78
CA PHE A 153 4.46 -6.66 -13.87
C PHE A 153 4.40 -8.10 -14.35
N LEU A 154 3.19 -8.61 -14.62
CA LEU A 154 3.04 -9.88 -15.32
C LEU A 154 3.35 -9.73 -16.81
N PRO A 155 3.87 -10.78 -17.46
CA PRO A 155 4.09 -10.77 -18.91
C PRO A 155 2.75 -10.63 -19.64
N GLN A 156 2.67 -9.68 -20.59
CA GLN A 156 1.49 -9.48 -21.46
C GLN A 156 0.17 -9.34 -20.69
N GLY A 157 0.25 -8.88 -19.43
CA GLY A 157 -0.87 -8.86 -18.51
C GLY A 157 -1.31 -7.44 -18.16
N ASP A 158 -2.54 -7.35 -17.68
CA ASP A 158 -3.14 -6.13 -17.14
C ASP A 158 -2.88 -5.97 -15.64
N TYR A 159 -2.18 -6.91 -15.02
CA TYR A 159 -1.98 -6.96 -13.59
C TYR A 159 -0.55 -6.63 -13.20
N TYR A 160 -0.43 -5.87 -12.12
CA TYR A 160 0.85 -5.56 -11.49
C TYR A 160 0.69 -5.56 -9.97
N ARG A 161 1.80 -5.67 -9.25
CA ARG A 161 1.81 -5.59 -7.79
C ARG A 161 2.85 -4.61 -7.29
N VAL A 162 2.52 -3.92 -6.21
CA VAL A 162 3.39 -2.95 -5.54
C VAL A 162 3.77 -3.50 -4.18
N GLN A 163 5.06 -3.44 -3.85
CA GLN A 163 5.57 -3.79 -2.54
C GLN A 163 5.25 -2.68 -1.54
N LEU A 164 4.47 -2.98 -0.50
CA LEU A 164 4.32 -2.13 0.66
C LEU A 164 5.53 -2.26 1.58
N ARG A 165 5.95 -1.12 2.11
CA ARG A 165 7.01 -1.05 3.11
C ARG A 165 6.39 -1.02 4.51
N GLU A 166 6.13 -2.21 5.07
CA GLU A 166 5.76 -2.36 6.48
C GLU A 166 6.97 -2.86 7.27
N ALA A 167 7.10 -2.44 8.53
CA ALA A 167 8.33 -2.59 9.32
C ALA A 167 8.79 -4.04 9.57
N GLN A 168 7.93 -5.03 9.36
CA GLN A 168 8.22 -6.42 9.73
C GLN A 168 7.87 -7.46 8.65
N THR A 169 7.09 -7.11 7.63
CA THR A 169 6.70 -8.07 6.57
C THR A 169 6.68 -7.43 5.20
N THR A 170 7.03 -8.22 4.18
CA THR A 170 6.85 -7.83 2.78
C THR A 170 5.41 -8.14 2.39
N ARG A 171 4.59 -7.09 2.24
CA ARG A 171 3.21 -7.21 1.77
C ARG A 171 3.11 -6.69 0.34
N TRP A 172 2.43 -7.44 -0.52
CA TRP A 172 2.13 -7.04 -1.88
C TRP A 172 0.68 -6.58 -1.99
N ILE A 173 0.45 -5.47 -2.69
CA ILE A 173 -0.87 -5.06 -3.15
C ILE A 173 -0.95 -5.25 -4.65
N TYR A 174 -2.07 -5.74 -5.14
CA TYR A 174 -2.30 -6.02 -6.55
C TYR A 174 -3.25 -5.00 -7.16
N PHE A 175 -3.00 -4.67 -8.40
CA PHE A 175 -3.73 -3.66 -9.16
C PHE A 175 -4.01 -4.19 -10.56
N TYR A 176 -5.04 -3.61 -11.18
CA TYR A 176 -5.38 -3.85 -12.58
C TYR A 176 -5.27 -2.54 -13.34
N HIS A 177 -4.60 -2.59 -14.49
CA HIS A 177 -4.55 -1.51 -15.46
C HIS A 177 -4.36 -2.12 -16.85
N ALA A 178 -5.29 -1.83 -17.76
CA ALA A 178 -5.28 -2.41 -19.09
C ALA A 178 -3.96 -2.14 -19.83
N HIS A 179 -3.32 -3.20 -20.33
CA HIS A 179 -2.04 -3.19 -21.05
C HIS A 179 -0.88 -2.55 -20.28
N ILE A 180 -0.86 -2.69 -18.96
CA ILE A 180 0.17 -2.05 -18.13
C ILE A 180 1.58 -2.53 -18.45
N TYR A 181 1.75 -3.82 -18.78
CA TYR A 181 3.07 -4.36 -19.13
C TYR A 181 3.66 -3.64 -20.34
N ASP A 182 2.90 -3.55 -21.43
CA ASP A 182 3.35 -2.92 -22.67
C ASP A 182 3.63 -1.42 -22.46
N LYS A 183 2.70 -0.71 -21.80
CA LYS A 183 2.88 0.71 -21.46
C LYS A 183 4.11 0.96 -20.58
N ALA A 184 4.37 0.06 -19.62
CA ALA A 184 5.55 0.16 -18.76
C ALA A 184 6.83 -0.11 -19.55
N MET A 185 6.83 -1.12 -20.44
CA MET A 185 7.96 -1.39 -21.32
C MET A 185 8.26 -0.19 -22.22
N ASP A 186 7.25 0.38 -22.89
CA ASP A 186 7.41 1.52 -23.80
C ASP A 186 7.96 2.75 -23.06
N LEU A 187 7.43 3.06 -21.88
CA LEU A 187 7.86 4.23 -21.12
C LEU A 187 9.23 4.02 -20.47
N LEU A 188 9.46 2.88 -19.82
CA LEU A 188 10.57 2.69 -18.88
C LEU A 188 11.83 2.08 -19.53
N ARG A 189 11.69 1.37 -20.66
CA ARG A 189 12.84 0.77 -21.35
C ARG A 189 13.76 1.81 -21.99
N GLY A 190 13.22 3.01 -22.29
CA GLY A 190 13.98 4.10 -22.90
C GLY A 190 14.23 3.94 -24.39
N GLU A 191 13.46 3.08 -25.08
CA GLU A 191 13.37 3.10 -26.55
C GLU A 191 12.52 4.31 -26.93
N ALA A 192 13.20 5.43 -27.16
CA ALA A 192 12.62 6.71 -27.51
C ALA A 192 11.68 6.61 -28.72
N ILE A 193 10.55 7.30 -28.63
CA ILE A 193 10.05 8.11 -29.75
C ILE A 193 11.01 9.28 -29.92
#